data_AF-A0A7R8AK50-F1
#
_entry.id   AF-A0A7R8AK50-F1
#
_cell.length_a   1.000
_cell.length_b   1.000
_cell.length_c   1.000
_cell.angle_alpha   90.00
_cell.angle_beta   90.00
_cell.angle_gamma   90.00
#
_symmetry.space_group_name_H-M   'P 1'
#
loop_
_entity.id
_entity.type
_entity.pdbx_description
1 polymer ?
#
loop_
_entity_poly.entity_id
_entity_poly.type
_entity_poly.pdbx_seq_one_letter_code
_entity_poly.pdbx_strand_id
1 'polypeptide(L)'
;MSSNPASNQSGPSAPPAEPFKAFQQLISYLDRHKLSSLILLGFIYPILGRFAHGPTTTPPSGSQYVGTYDLIFTSVLGIVAVHQNQHFSWQARFAYLQWSSLSSAVEQVIGGSVISVALLIFFVSPLPILSLSVGLLIAWQYVLVTYHRNIRQVSSEVEQLFYKAKVAVESSRRYASEIATQEQSILSLVVAMCTDAGPYSLIAGSRASKIAPLLNGNVTAIVPAAKELTALSSGSSTTLRSVLQAYEQTRWLADKANLLAKHGEMAEALSVIQSMSTELTSALDGEAQLLSAKTKAHDISTQVHLNDIVSSHKKVIDQLQAAAARPSRPDPQSSQGTLPNTVTLRNPKAIVGSLSGAPEDIDDKAFTLNLPFPISIYGHSSSVLSLNDNGMVCLDQAPSSSIADVRTGQQLPFRAGLAPYTLFPLWKDLKITKGKPHGIYYDVESTAPNRTLSIEYYVTRYKLESQYFHFLVIFHEARPNFVTFRYHDVKDEGAEGTVGVQGPEGEFYSAVYANLDRS
;
A
#
# COMPACT_ATOMS: atom_id res chain seq x y z
N MET A 1 -75.62 0.91 -64.47
CA MET A 1 -76.83 1.75 -64.58
C MET A 1 -76.81 2.70 -63.40
N SER A 2 -76.30 3.92 -63.60
CA SER A 2 -77.09 5.17 -63.61
C SER A 2 -77.84 5.37 -62.28
N SER A 3 -77.44 6.28 -61.40
CA SER A 3 -77.49 7.72 -61.66
C SER A 3 -76.80 8.53 -60.54
N ASN A 4 -76.14 9.60 -60.96
CA ASN A 4 -75.95 10.85 -60.22
C ASN A 4 -76.38 11.95 -61.21
N PRO A 5 -77.04 13.07 -60.84
CA PRO A 5 -76.40 14.23 -60.19
C PRO A 5 -77.37 14.97 -59.21
N ALA A 6 -77.11 16.08 -58.51
CA ALA A 6 -76.36 17.31 -58.79
C ALA A 6 -76.03 18.08 -57.49
N SER A 7 -74.77 18.50 -57.33
CA SER A 7 -74.24 19.87 -57.26
C SER A 7 -74.88 20.85 -56.26
N ASN A 8 -74.09 21.27 -55.26
CA ASN A 8 -74.05 22.67 -54.87
C ASN A 8 -72.61 23.05 -54.49
N GLN A 9 -72.05 24.00 -55.24
CA GLN A 9 -70.75 24.62 -54.96
C GLN A 9 -70.88 25.61 -53.81
N SER A 10 -69.96 25.55 -52.85
CA SER A 10 -69.57 26.70 -52.03
C SER A 10 -68.04 26.67 -51.91
N GLY A 11 -67.39 27.83 -52.04
CA GLY A 11 -65.95 28.00 -52.28
C GLY A 11 -65.03 27.49 -51.15
N PRO A 12 -63.69 27.60 -51.32
CA PRO A 12 -62.75 27.14 -50.32
C PRO A 12 -62.96 27.88 -49.00
N SER A 13 -63.38 27.13 -47.97
CA SER A 13 -63.35 27.57 -46.59
C SER A 13 -61.90 27.84 -46.18
N ALA A 14 -61.68 29.00 -45.56
CA ALA A 14 -60.39 29.31 -44.93
C ALA A 14 -60.03 28.18 -43.94
N PRO A 15 -58.75 27.77 -43.86
CA PRO A 15 -58.34 26.78 -42.88
C PRO A 15 -58.69 27.30 -41.48
N PRO A 16 -59.19 26.44 -40.57
CA PRO A 16 -59.49 26.84 -39.20
C PRO A 16 -58.20 27.43 -38.60
N ALA A 17 -58.31 28.66 -38.08
CA ALA A 17 -57.22 29.30 -37.38
C ALA A 17 -56.83 28.39 -36.20
N GLU A 18 -55.65 27.76 -36.25
CA GLU A 18 -55.09 27.01 -35.13
C GLU A 18 -54.77 28.01 -34.01
N PRO A 19 -55.57 28.11 -32.94
CA PRO A 19 -55.37 29.14 -31.89
C PRO A 19 -54.09 28.92 -31.10
N PHE A 20 -53.43 27.78 -31.31
CA PHE A 20 -52.30 27.30 -30.53
C PHE A 20 -50.96 27.36 -31.25
N LYS A 21 -50.92 27.68 -32.54
CA LYS A 21 -49.64 27.75 -33.28
C LYS A 21 -48.77 28.90 -32.79
N ALA A 22 -49.37 30.06 -32.53
CA ALA A 22 -48.68 31.20 -31.92
C ALA A 22 -48.23 30.90 -30.48
N PHE A 23 -49.03 30.15 -29.71
CA PHE A 23 -48.70 29.76 -28.35
C PHE A 23 -47.58 28.71 -28.29
N GLN A 24 -47.57 27.73 -29.19
CA GLN A 24 -46.49 26.75 -29.33
C GLN A 24 -45.18 27.39 -29.82
N GLN A 25 -45.26 28.37 -30.73
CA GLN A 25 -44.10 29.14 -31.16
C GLN A 25 -43.55 29.99 -30.03
N LEU A 26 -44.41 30.59 -29.21
CA LEU A 26 -44.02 31.33 -28.00
C LEU A 26 -43.33 30.41 -26.99
N ILE A 27 -43.90 29.25 -26.65
CA ILE A 27 -43.28 28.29 -25.73
C ILE A 27 -41.92 27.80 -26.26
N SER A 28 -41.83 27.49 -27.56
CA SER A 28 -40.58 27.05 -28.20
C SER A 28 -39.51 28.14 -28.30
N TYR A 29 -39.92 29.41 -28.24
CA TYR A 29 -39.03 30.58 -28.19
C TYR A 29 -38.57 30.86 -26.76
N LEU A 30 -39.47 30.76 -25.78
CA LEU A 30 -39.17 30.87 -24.34
C LEU A 30 -38.17 29.80 -23.89
N ASP A 31 -38.33 28.56 -24.39
CA ASP A 31 -37.44 27.45 -24.05
C ASP A 31 -36.06 27.57 -24.72
N ARG A 32 -35.95 28.27 -25.86
CA ARG A 32 -34.66 28.55 -26.53
C ARG A 32 -33.95 29.81 -26.02
N HIS A 33 -34.66 30.77 -25.46
CA HIS A 33 -34.12 32.07 -25.04
C HIS A 33 -34.47 32.39 -23.57
N LYS A 34 -34.11 31.47 -22.66
CA LYS A 34 -34.57 31.42 -21.25
C LYS A 34 -34.32 32.71 -20.45
N LEU A 35 -33.17 33.35 -20.59
CA LEU A 35 -32.84 34.58 -19.85
C LEU A 35 -33.46 35.84 -20.49
N SER A 36 -33.39 35.96 -21.82
CA SER A 36 -33.90 37.11 -22.57
C SER A 36 -35.42 37.22 -22.48
N SER A 37 -36.11 36.10 -22.40
CA SER A 37 -37.57 36.04 -22.28
C SER A 37 -38.09 36.47 -20.92
N LEU A 38 -37.36 36.16 -19.84
CA LEU A 38 -37.68 36.60 -18.47
C LEU A 38 -37.43 38.10 -18.29
N ILE A 39 -36.37 38.64 -18.90
CA ILE A 39 -36.10 40.07 -18.93
C ILE A 39 -37.20 40.79 -19.72
N LEU A 40 -37.58 40.27 -20.89
CA LEU A 40 -38.66 40.83 -21.71
C LEU A 40 -40.01 40.83 -20.96
N LEU A 41 -40.34 39.73 -20.26
CA LEU A 41 -41.53 39.64 -19.40
C LEU A 41 -41.48 40.63 -18.22
N GLY A 42 -40.32 40.82 -17.59
CA GLY A 42 -40.12 41.84 -16.55
C GLY A 42 -40.32 43.28 -17.06
N PHE A 43 -39.92 43.57 -18.30
CA PHE A 43 -40.14 44.89 -18.93
C PHE A 43 -41.56 45.10 -19.46
N ILE A 44 -42.24 44.05 -19.91
CA ILE A 44 -43.61 44.13 -20.47
C ILE A 44 -44.69 44.07 -19.37
N TYR A 45 -44.41 43.46 -18.22
CA TYR A 45 -45.37 43.27 -17.12
C TYR A 45 -46.01 44.57 -16.58
N PRO A 46 -45.26 45.68 -16.35
CA PRO A 46 -45.86 46.95 -15.93
C PRO A 46 -46.79 47.56 -17.00
N ILE A 47 -46.55 47.22 -18.28
CA ILE A 47 -47.32 47.72 -19.43
C ILE A 47 -48.62 46.93 -19.57
N LEU A 48 -48.58 45.60 -19.41
CA LEU A 48 -49.77 44.75 -19.44
C LEU A 48 -50.73 45.01 -18.27
N GLY A 49 -50.20 45.30 -17.07
CA GLY A 49 -51.01 45.70 -15.92
C GLY A 49 -51.83 46.97 -16.14
N ARG A 50 -51.31 47.91 -16.96
CA ARG A 50 -52.02 49.14 -17.35
C ARG A 50 -53.10 48.91 -18.42
N PHE A 51 -52.95 47.91 -19.29
CA PHE A 51 -53.96 47.60 -20.32
C PHE A 51 -55.17 46.84 -19.77
N ALA A 52 -55.01 46.07 -18.68
CA ALA A 52 -56.12 45.36 -18.05
C ALA A 52 -57.08 46.28 -17.27
N HIS A 53 -56.66 47.51 -16.96
CA HIS A 53 -57.50 48.54 -16.36
C HIS A 53 -57.80 49.59 -17.43
N GLY A 54 -58.94 49.45 -18.11
CA GLY A 54 -59.44 50.48 -19.02
C GLY A 54 -59.47 51.86 -18.36
N PRO A 55 -59.52 52.96 -19.12
CA PRO A 55 -59.42 54.31 -18.58
C PRO A 55 -60.72 54.66 -17.85
N THR A 56 -60.85 54.26 -16.60
CA THR A 56 -61.92 54.68 -15.71
C THR A 56 -61.35 55.57 -14.61
N THR A 57 -61.82 56.81 -14.64
CA THR A 57 -61.54 57.87 -13.67
C THR A 57 -62.27 57.58 -12.36
N THR A 58 -61.74 56.69 -11.53
CA THR A 58 -61.89 56.67 -10.06
C THR A 58 -61.12 55.47 -9.48
N PRO A 59 -60.25 55.66 -8.46
CA PRO A 59 -59.57 54.53 -7.84
C PRO A 59 -60.55 53.78 -6.92
N PRO A 60 -60.74 52.45 -7.07
CA PRO A 60 -61.38 51.68 -6.02
C PRO A 60 -60.38 51.53 -4.87
N SER A 61 -60.70 52.12 -3.73
CA SER A 61 -60.07 51.78 -2.45
C SER A 61 -60.31 50.29 -2.19
N GLY A 62 -59.25 49.48 -2.21
CA GLY A 62 -59.27 48.10 -1.71
C GLY A 62 -59.08 46.98 -2.73
N SER A 63 -58.30 47.16 -3.81
CA SER A 63 -57.88 46.01 -4.64
C SER A 63 -56.84 45.16 -3.90
N GLN A 64 -57.30 44.12 -3.18
CA GLN A 64 -56.48 43.05 -2.60
C GLN A 64 -55.77 42.17 -3.65
N TYR A 65 -55.96 42.41 -4.95
CA TYR A 65 -55.48 41.55 -6.02
C TYR A 65 -54.07 41.86 -6.54
N VAL A 66 -53.50 43.02 -6.23
CA VAL A 66 -52.13 43.36 -6.66
C VAL A 66 -51.09 42.53 -5.89
N GLY A 67 -51.36 42.18 -4.62
CA GLY A 67 -50.42 41.41 -3.79
C GLY A 67 -50.31 39.92 -4.15
N THR A 68 -51.33 39.31 -4.77
CA THR A 68 -51.34 37.88 -5.10
C THR A 68 -50.48 37.56 -6.33
N TYR A 69 -50.44 38.45 -7.33
CA TYR A 69 -49.61 38.25 -8.53
C TYR A 69 -48.13 38.52 -8.27
N ASP A 70 -47.81 39.48 -7.38
CA ASP A 70 -46.43 39.69 -6.88
C ASP A 70 -45.91 38.43 -6.18
N LEU A 71 -46.73 37.73 -5.39
CA LEU A 71 -46.33 36.51 -4.69
C LEU A 71 -46.01 35.35 -5.67
N ILE A 72 -46.80 35.21 -6.75
CA ILE A 72 -46.56 34.22 -7.80
C ILE A 72 -45.29 34.56 -8.58
N PHE A 73 -45.08 35.83 -8.94
CA PHE A 73 -43.88 36.26 -9.68
C PHE A 73 -42.61 36.10 -8.84
N THR A 74 -42.68 36.45 -7.55
CA THR A 74 -41.59 36.23 -6.59
C THR A 74 -41.30 34.74 -6.37
N SER A 75 -42.35 33.90 -6.38
CA SER A 75 -42.21 32.44 -6.30
C SER A 75 -41.55 31.86 -7.54
N VAL A 76 -41.94 32.32 -8.74
CA VAL A 76 -41.34 31.89 -10.02
C VAL A 76 -39.88 32.36 -10.12
N LEU A 77 -39.58 33.61 -9.76
CA LEU A 77 -38.20 34.11 -9.67
C LEU A 77 -37.38 33.36 -8.62
N GLY A 78 -37.99 32.99 -7.48
CA GLY A 78 -37.38 32.16 -6.46
C GLY A 78 -37.04 30.76 -6.98
N ILE A 79 -37.96 30.12 -7.70
CA ILE A 79 -37.74 28.80 -8.33
C ILE A 79 -36.64 28.87 -9.40
N VAL A 80 -36.58 29.95 -10.19
CA VAL A 80 -35.54 30.16 -11.21
C VAL A 80 -34.17 30.47 -10.57
N ALA A 81 -34.15 31.24 -9.47
CA ALA A 81 -32.93 31.52 -8.71
C ALA A 81 -32.39 30.26 -8.00
N VAL A 82 -33.28 29.40 -7.49
CA VAL A 82 -32.95 28.06 -6.95
C VAL A 82 -32.35 27.16 -8.04
N HIS A 83 -32.85 27.24 -9.28
CA HIS A 83 -32.37 26.44 -10.40
C HIS A 83 -30.99 26.89 -10.91
N GLN A 84 -30.66 28.18 -10.84
CA GLN A 84 -29.47 28.74 -11.49
C GLN A 84 -28.28 29.01 -10.56
N ASN A 85 -28.47 28.98 -9.24
CA ASN A 85 -27.41 29.32 -8.29
C ASN A 85 -26.89 28.08 -7.54
N GLN A 86 -25.62 27.74 -7.78
CA GLN A 86 -24.91 26.64 -7.10
C GLN A 86 -24.77 26.87 -5.57
N HIS A 87 -25.06 28.09 -5.09
CA HIS A 87 -24.99 28.48 -3.69
C HIS A 87 -26.35 28.55 -2.97
N PHE A 88 -27.46 28.17 -3.63
CA PHE A 88 -28.76 28.08 -2.96
C PHE A 88 -28.81 26.83 -2.07
N SER A 89 -29.61 26.83 -0.99
CA SER A 89 -29.61 25.71 -0.03
C SER A 89 -29.91 24.39 -0.75
N TRP A 90 -29.08 23.37 -0.49
CA TRP A 90 -29.21 22.02 -1.08
C TRP A 90 -30.62 21.42 -0.94
N GLN A 91 -31.34 21.83 0.12
CA GLN A 91 -32.72 21.46 0.38
C GLN A 91 -33.67 21.93 -0.72
N ALA A 92 -33.47 23.12 -1.27
CA ALA A 92 -34.32 23.68 -2.32
C ALA A 92 -34.07 23.01 -3.69
N ARG A 93 -32.81 22.65 -4.00
CA ARG A 93 -32.45 21.96 -5.24
C ARG A 93 -32.98 20.51 -5.25
N PHE A 94 -32.85 19.80 -4.13
CA PHE A 94 -33.44 18.47 -3.97
C PHE A 94 -34.98 18.51 -4.00
N ALA A 95 -35.59 19.47 -3.30
CA ALA A 95 -37.04 19.68 -3.33
C ALA A 95 -37.56 19.94 -4.75
N TYR A 96 -36.85 20.73 -5.55
CA TYR A 96 -37.19 20.99 -6.95
C TYR A 96 -37.19 19.71 -7.80
N LEU A 97 -36.15 18.87 -7.71
CA LEU A 97 -36.06 17.61 -8.46
C LEU A 97 -37.15 16.61 -8.08
N GLN A 98 -37.49 16.53 -6.79
CA GLN A 98 -38.59 15.69 -6.31
C GLN A 98 -39.94 16.25 -6.75
N TRP A 99 -40.11 17.57 -6.70
CA TRP A 99 -41.31 18.24 -7.17
C TRP A 99 -41.52 18.05 -8.66
N SER A 100 -40.47 18.15 -9.49
CA SER A 100 -40.58 17.89 -10.93
C SER A 100 -41.01 16.44 -11.21
N SER A 101 -40.43 15.46 -10.50
CA SER A 101 -40.80 14.05 -10.62
C SER A 101 -42.26 13.80 -10.21
N LEU A 102 -42.67 14.33 -9.05
CA LEU A 102 -44.04 14.26 -8.58
C LEU A 102 -45.00 14.93 -9.57
N SER A 103 -44.61 16.07 -10.13
CA SER A 103 -45.42 16.81 -11.08
C SER A 103 -45.64 16.03 -12.37
N SER A 104 -44.61 15.38 -12.90
CA SER A 104 -44.73 14.53 -14.09
C SER A 104 -45.56 13.27 -13.82
N ALA A 105 -45.47 12.68 -12.63
CA ALA A 105 -46.31 11.53 -12.26
C ALA A 105 -47.79 11.92 -12.13
N VAL A 106 -48.06 13.09 -11.54
CA VAL A 106 -49.41 13.66 -11.44
C VAL A 106 -49.97 14.02 -12.82
N GLU A 107 -49.14 14.57 -13.70
CA GLU A 107 -49.50 14.86 -15.10
C GLU A 107 -49.85 13.61 -15.90
N GLN A 108 -49.13 12.50 -15.69
CA GLN A 108 -49.44 11.22 -16.34
C GLN A 108 -50.76 10.61 -15.86
N VAL A 109 -51.12 10.79 -14.58
CA VAL A 109 -52.35 10.24 -14.01
C VAL A 109 -53.59 11.06 -14.36
N ILE A 110 -53.45 12.40 -14.43
CA ILE A 110 -54.59 13.33 -14.55
C ILE A 110 -54.72 13.88 -15.98
N GLY A 111 -53.73 13.66 -16.86
CA GLY A 111 -53.79 14.06 -18.28
C GLY A 111 -53.73 15.57 -18.53
N GLY A 112 -53.29 16.36 -17.55
CA GLY A 112 -53.19 17.83 -17.64
C GLY A 112 -52.13 18.40 -16.70
N SER A 113 -51.59 19.59 -17.03
CA SER A 113 -50.47 20.21 -16.29
C SER A 113 -50.80 20.38 -14.81
N VAL A 114 -49.83 20.17 -13.91
CA VAL A 114 -50.02 20.34 -12.45
C VAL A 114 -50.53 21.74 -12.08
N ILE A 115 -50.21 22.73 -12.90
CA ILE A 115 -50.71 24.10 -12.80
C ILE A 115 -52.23 24.14 -12.94
N SER A 116 -52.82 23.33 -13.82
CA SER A 116 -54.27 23.25 -14.03
C SER A 116 -55.01 22.70 -12.79
N VAL A 117 -54.44 21.70 -12.11
CA VAL A 117 -55.03 21.11 -10.88
C VAL A 117 -54.88 22.05 -9.69
N ALA A 118 -53.73 22.71 -9.56
CA ALA A 118 -53.49 23.72 -8.52
C ALA A 118 -54.44 24.92 -8.67
N LEU A 119 -54.69 25.38 -9.91
CA LEU A 119 -55.66 26.43 -10.21
C LEU A 119 -57.11 26.00 -9.91
N LEU A 120 -57.45 24.73 -10.14
CA LEU A 120 -58.80 24.20 -9.90
C LEU A 120 -59.10 24.06 -8.40
N ILE A 121 -58.12 23.65 -7.59
CA ILE A 121 -58.23 23.61 -6.11
C ILE A 121 -58.36 25.04 -5.53
N PHE A 122 -57.66 26.01 -6.13
CA PHE A 122 -57.74 27.43 -5.74
C PHE A 122 -59.12 28.04 -5.98
N PHE A 123 -59.88 27.54 -6.97
CA PHE A 123 -61.21 28.04 -7.33
C PHE A 123 -62.36 27.48 -6.48
N VAL A 124 -62.16 26.35 -5.78
CA VAL A 124 -63.26 25.60 -5.13
C VAL A 124 -63.23 25.69 -3.59
N SER A 125 -62.13 26.11 -2.95
CA SER A 125 -62.00 26.09 -1.49
C SER A 125 -62.07 27.50 -0.85
N PRO A 126 -62.96 27.76 0.14
CA PRO A 126 -63.09 29.06 0.81
C PRO A 126 -62.02 29.32 1.89
N LEU A 127 -61.07 28.39 2.12
CA LEU A 127 -59.90 28.58 3.00
C LEU A 127 -58.59 28.27 2.23
N PRO A 128 -58.29 28.98 1.14
CA PRO A 128 -57.22 28.58 0.21
C PRO A 128 -55.82 28.70 0.81
N ILE A 129 -55.57 29.72 1.66
CA ILE A 129 -54.20 29.99 2.15
C ILE A 129 -53.75 28.95 3.19
N LEU A 130 -54.62 28.62 4.15
CA LEU A 130 -54.28 27.70 5.25
C LEU A 130 -54.15 26.25 4.77
N SER A 131 -55.03 25.82 3.86
CA SER A 131 -54.98 24.49 3.25
C SER A 131 -53.75 24.31 2.33
N LEU A 132 -53.39 25.32 1.54
CA LEU A 132 -52.15 25.31 0.73
C LEU A 132 -50.90 25.33 1.60
N SER A 133 -50.91 26.09 2.70
CA SER A 133 -49.77 26.14 3.64
C SER A 133 -49.53 24.79 4.32
N VAL A 134 -50.59 24.11 4.74
CA VAL A 134 -50.51 22.74 5.31
C VAL A 134 -50.04 21.75 4.25
N GLY A 135 -50.54 21.82 3.01
CA GLY A 135 -50.07 21.00 1.90
C GLY A 135 -48.59 21.19 1.57
N LEU A 136 -48.11 22.44 1.54
CA LEU A 136 -46.70 22.78 1.35
C LEU A 136 -45.82 22.26 2.49
N LEU A 137 -46.27 22.37 3.75
CA LEU A 137 -45.55 21.82 4.90
C LEU A 137 -45.46 20.30 4.85
N ILE A 138 -46.54 19.60 4.50
CA ILE A 138 -46.55 18.14 4.34
C ILE A 138 -45.62 17.72 3.21
N ALA A 139 -45.67 18.40 2.06
CA ALA A 139 -44.79 18.15 0.92
C ALA A 139 -43.31 18.40 1.30
N TRP A 140 -43.02 19.48 2.02
CA TRP A 140 -41.68 19.78 2.51
C TRP A 140 -41.16 18.73 3.50
N GLN A 141 -42.00 18.29 4.45
CA GLN A 141 -41.66 17.22 5.38
C GLN A 141 -41.41 15.89 4.64
N TYR A 142 -42.22 15.56 3.64
CA TYR A 142 -42.02 14.39 2.79
C TYR A 142 -40.67 14.45 2.04
N VAL A 143 -40.32 15.61 1.47
CA VAL A 143 -39.03 15.83 0.80
C VAL A 143 -37.87 15.66 1.79
N LEU A 144 -37.95 16.25 2.98
CA LEU A 144 -36.91 16.11 4.01
C LEU A 144 -36.73 14.66 4.46
N VAL A 145 -37.82 13.94 4.74
CA VAL A 145 -37.76 12.54 5.15
C VAL A 145 -37.16 11.67 4.05
N THR A 146 -37.57 11.88 2.80
CA THR A 146 -37.04 11.16 1.63
C THR A 146 -35.55 11.46 1.43
N TYR A 147 -35.14 12.70 1.58
CA TYR A 147 -33.74 13.10 1.51
C TYR A 147 -32.86 12.40 2.56
N HIS A 148 -33.28 12.44 3.84
CA HIS A 148 -32.54 11.77 4.92
C HIS A 148 -32.52 10.25 4.76
N ARG A 149 -33.56 9.66 4.17
CA ARG A 149 -33.57 8.24 3.81
C ARG A 149 -32.51 7.95 2.73
N ASN A 150 -32.43 8.77 1.70
CA ASN A 150 -31.47 8.59 0.60
C ASN A 150 -30.02 8.79 1.06
N ILE A 151 -29.71 9.77 1.91
CA ILE A 151 -28.36 9.90 2.48
C ILE A 151 -27.99 8.65 3.27
N ARG A 152 -28.90 8.17 4.13
CA ARG A 152 -28.63 6.97 4.94
C ARG A 152 -28.38 5.75 4.07
N GLN A 153 -29.12 5.62 2.96
CA GLN A 153 -28.88 4.56 1.99
C GLN A 153 -27.49 4.67 1.36
N VAL A 154 -27.12 5.85 0.84
CA VAL A 154 -25.78 6.10 0.27
C VAL A 154 -24.68 5.79 1.28
N SER A 155 -24.79 6.30 2.50
CA SER A 155 -23.80 6.07 3.57
C SER A 155 -23.66 4.58 3.87
N SER A 156 -24.78 3.85 3.96
CA SER A 156 -24.78 2.41 4.23
C SER A 156 -24.14 1.61 3.09
N GLU A 157 -24.41 1.95 1.83
CA GLU A 157 -23.82 1.29 0.67
C GLU A 157 -22.31 1.56 0.58
N VAL A 158 -21.90 2.81 0.81
CA VAL A 158 -20.50 3.23 0.85
C VAL A 158 -19.72 2.48 1.94
N GLU A 159 -20.26 2.41 3.16
CA GLU A 159 -19.65 1.67 4.27
C GLU A 159 -19.50 0.18 3.95
N GLN A 160 -20.53 -0.44 3.36
CA GLN A 160 -20.48 -1.86 3.01
C GLN A 160 -19.41 -2.15 1.96
N LEU A 161 -19.30 -1.32 0.91
CA LEU A 161 -18.30 -1.49 -0.14
C LEU A 161 -16.88 -1.25 0.41
N PHE A 162 -16.71 -0.21 1.21
CA PHE A 162 -15.42 0.10 1.83
C PHE A 162 -14.95 -0.99 2.78
N TYR A 163 -15.87 -1.54 3.59
CA TYR A 163 -15.57 -2.67 4.47
C TYR A 163 -15.08 -3.89 3.68
N LYS A 164 -15.76 -4.26 2.60
CA LYS A 164 -15.33 -5.37 1.73
C LYS A 164 -13.95 -5.12 1.12
N ALA A 165 -13.69 -3.90 0.63
CA ALA A 165 -12.39 -3.54 0.08
C ALA A 165 -11.27 -3.65 1.13
N LYS A 166 -11.55 -3.24 2.38
CA LYS A 166 -10.60 -3.37 3.49
C LYS A 166 -10.28 -4.85 3.78
N VAL A 167 -11.29 -5.71 3.86
CA VAL A 167 -11.09 -7.15 4.07
C VAL A 167 -10.24 -7.76 2.95
N ALA A 168 -10.54 -7.43 1.69
CA ALA A 168 -9.76 -7.92 0.54
C ALA A 168 -8.28 -7.53 0.62
N VAL A 169 -7.96 -6.30 1.06
CA VAL A 169 -6.57 -5.86 1.29
C VAL A 169 -5.90 -6.63 2.42
N GLU A 170 -6.58 -6.85 3.54
CA GLU A 170 -6.03 -7.60 4.68
C GLU A 170 -5.72 -9.05 4.30
N SER A 171 -6.63 -9.72 3.59
CA SER A 171 -6.39 -11.05 3.01
C SER A 171 -5.21 -11.05 2.04
N SER A 172 -5.17 -10.08 1.11
CA SER A 172 -4.13 -9.95 0.10
C SER A 172 -2.74 -9.78 0.71
N ARG A 173 -2.61 -8.95 1.76
CA ARG A 173 -1.36 -8.78 2.51
C ARG A 173 -0.91 -10.10 3.16
N ARG A 174 -1.85 -10.84 3.76
CA ARG A 174 -1.56 -12.14 4.36
C ARG A 174 -1.06 -13.13 3.29
N TYR A 175 -1.74 -13.25 2.16
CA TYR A 175 -1.35 -14.16 1.08
C TYR A 175 0.02 -13.81 0.50
N ALA A 176 0.29 -12.53 0.22
CA ALA A 176 1.59 -12.08 -0.26
C ALA A 176 2.72 -12.36 0.76
N SER A 177 2.46 -12.14 2.05
CA SER A 177 3.43 -12.46 3.11
C SER A 177 3.74 -13.95 3.17
N GLU A 178 2.74 -14.82 3.07
CA GLU A 178 2.96 -16.27 3.09
C GLU A 178 3.78 -16.75 1.88
N ILE A 179 3.54 -16.19 0.68
CA ILE A 179 4.36 -16.46 -0.51
C ILE A 179 5.81 -16.06 -0.27
N ALA A 180 6.05 -14.86 0.29
CA ALA A 180 7.39 -14.38 0.59
C ALA A 180 8.12 -15.25 1.63
N THR A 181 7.41 -15.74 2.66
CA THR A 181 7.97 -16.69 3.64
C THR A 181 8.41 -18.00 2.98
N GLN A 182 7.61 -18.52 2.04
CA GLN A 182 7.97 -19.74 1.30
C GLN A 182 9.18 -19.50 0.37
N GLU A 183 9.22 -18.35 -0.30
CA GLU A 183 10.40 -17.94 -1.09
C GLU A 183 11.65 -17.87 -0.23
N GLN A 184 11.58 -17.22 0.93
CA GLN A 184 12.72 -17.11 1.83
C GLN A 184 13.20 -18.49 2.31
N SER A 185 12.27 -19.40 2.60
CA SER A 185 12.57 -20.77 3.02
C SER A 185 13.26 -21.59 1.93
N ILE A 186 12.82 -21.47 0.66
CA ILE A 186 13.49 -22.22 -0.42
C ILE A 186 14.85 -21.59 -0.78
N LEU A 187 14.96 -20.26 -0.77
CA LEU A 187 16.21 -19.57 -1.08
C LEU A 187 17.28 -19.83 -0.01
N SER A 188 16.91 -19.86 1.27
CA SER A 188 17.84 -20.22 2.35
C SER A 188 18.36 -21.66 2.17
N LEU A 189 17.49 -22.59 1.75
CA LEU A 189 17.87 -23.96 1.46
C LEU A 189 18.80 -24.07 0.26
N VAL A 190 18.53 -23.34 -0.83
CA VAL A 190 19.44 -23.28 -1.99
C VAL A 190 20.80 -22.74 -1.59
N VAL A 191 20.85 -21.67 -0.79
CA VAL A 191 22.10 -21.10 -0.30
C VAL A 191 22.87 -22.11 0.55
N ALA A 192 22.21 -22.81 1.47
CA ALA A 192 22.84 -23.86 2.27
C ALA A 192 23.43 -24.97 1.39
N MET A 193 22.64 -25.50 0.45
CA MET A 193 23.08 -26.58 -0.44
C MET A 193 24.26 -26.19 -1.35
N CYS A 194 24.23 -24.98 -1.91
CA CYS A 194 25.33 -24.45 -2.71
C CYS A 194 26.59 -24.18 -1.88
N THR A 195 26.43 -23.72 -0.64
CA THR A 195 27.55 -23.48 0.29
C THR A 195 28.21 -24.79 0.68
N ASP A 196 27.43 -25.85 0.92
CA ASP A 196 27.94 -27.18 1.25
C ASP A 196 28.61 -27.87 0.06
N ALA A 197 28.09 -27.71 -1.16
CA ALA A 197 28.68 -28.35 -2.34
C ALA A 197 30.11 -27.86 -2.64
N GLY A 198 30.45 -26.62 -2.30
CA GLY A 198 31.77 -26.01 -2.55
C GLY A 198 32.93 -26.74 -1.86
N PRO A 199 32.97 -26.83 -0.52
CA PRO A 199 34.03 -27.50 0.24
C PRO A 199 34.21 -28.98 -0.10
N TYR A 200 33.10 -29.70 -0.33
CA TYR A 200 33.15 -31.15 -0.57
C TYR A 200 33.51 -31.54 -2.01
N SER A 201 33.37 -30.63 -2.98
CA SER A 201 33.86 -30.85 -4.35
C SER A 201 35.40 -30.99 -4.42
N LEU A 202 36.13 -30.34 -3.50
CA LEU A 202 37.60 -30.39 -3.41
C LEU A 202 38.10 -31.62 -2.62
N ILE A 203 37.36 -32.07 -1.61
CA ILE A 203 37.68 -33.28 -0.82
C ILE A 203 37.33 -34.57 -1.60
N ALA A 204 36.27 -34.53 -2.42
CA ALA A 204 35.80 -35.70 -3.18
C ALA A 204 36.77 -36.18 -4.27
N GLY A 205 37.74 -35.35 -4.67
CA GLY A 205 38.73 -35.65 -5.70
C GLY A 205 39.64 -36.85 -5.42
N SER A 206 39.71 -37.36 -4.18
CA SER A 206 40.55 -38.54 -3.87
C SER A 206 39.86 -39.71 -3.16
N ARG A 207 38.68 -39.54 -2.53
CA ARG A 207 38.02 -40.63 -1.75
C ARG A 207 36.49 -40.76 -1.88
N ALA A 208 35.76 -39.85 -2.55
CA ALA A 208 34.29 -39.82 -2.53
C ALA A 208 33.62 -39.59 -3.90
N SER A 209 34.14 -40.19 -4.97
CA SER A 209 33.67 -40.01 -6.36
C SER A 209 32.18 -40.33 -6.61
N LYS A 210 31.54 -41.13 -5.75
CA LYS A 210 30.12 -41.49 -5.86
C LYS A 210 29.16 -40.48 -5.21
N ILE A 211 29.65 -39.53 -4.42
CA ILE A 211 28.81 -38.64 -3.60
C ILE A 211 28.60 -37.27 -4.26
N ALA A 212 29.60 -36.74 -4.99
CA ALA A 212 29.47 -35.48 -5.72
C ALA A 212 28.29 -35.43 -6.72
N PRO A 213 27.93 -36.50 -7.45
CA PRO A 213 26.74 -36.52 -8.30
C PRO A 213 25.41 -36.38 -7.54
N LEU A 214 25.35 -36.85 -6.28
CA LEU A 214 24.14 -36.75 -5.44
C LEU A 214 23.93 -35.33 -4.92
N LEU A 215 25.00 -34.66 -4.49
CA LEU A 215 25.00 -33.24 -4.12
C LEU A 215 24.56 -32.35 -5.29
N ASN A 216 25.15 -32.57 -6.46
CA ASN A 216 24.78 -31.82 -7.67
C ASN A 216 23.34 -32.13 -8.12
N GLY A 217 22.87 -33.37 -7.91
CA GLY A 217 21.49 -33.78 -8.16
C GLY A 217 20.47 -33.03 -7.29
N ASN A 218 20.74 -32.90 -5.98
CA ASN A 218 19.88 -32.15 -5.07
C ASN A 218 19.81 -30.66 -5.44
N VAL A 219 20.96 -30.04 -5.76
CA VAL A 219 21.02 -28.62 -6.22
C VAL A 219 20.24 -28.44 -7.54
N THR A 220 20.41 -29.36 -8.49
CA THR A 220 19.71 -29.29 -9.78
C THR A 220 18.20 -29.45 -9.64
N ALA A 221 17.73 -30.20 -8.63
CA ALA A 221 16.31 -30.41 -8.36
C ALA A 221 15.63 -29.18 -7.71
N ILE A 222 16.32 -28.49 -6.80
CA ILE A 222 15.72 -27.39 -6.02
C ILE A 222 15.77 -26.02 -6.74
N VAL A 223 16.78 -25.78 -7.58
CA VAL A 223 16.99 -24.48 -8.24
C VAL A 223 15.82 -24.07 -9.16
N PRO A 224 15.21 -24.96 -9.98
CA PRO A 224 14.04 -24.60 -10.79
C PRO A 224 12.85 -24.15 -9.94
N ALA A 225 12.58 -24.84 -8.83
CA ALA A 225 11.50 -24.49 -7.92
C ALA A 225 11.74 -23.14 -7.23
N ALA A 226 12.98 -22.86 -6.83
CA ALA A 226 13.35 -21.55 -6.28
C ALA A 226 13.12 -20.42 -7.29
N LYS A 227 13.47 -20.63 -8.57
CA LYS A 227 13.21 -19.66 -9.64
C LYS A 227 11.71 -19.41 -9.82
N GLU A 228 10.91 -20.47 -9.84
CA GLU A 228 9.45 -20.36 -9.98
C GLU A 228 8.83 -19.61 -8.80
N LEU A 229 9.28 -19.90 -7.57
CA LEU A 229 8.79 -19.24 -6.37
C LEU A 229 9.18 -17.75 -6.30
N THR A 230 10.39 -17.40 -6.73
CA THR A 230 10.81 -16.00 -6.87
C THR A 230 10.00 -15.25 -7.93
N ALA A 231 9.65 -15.91 -9.04
CA ALA A 231 8.76 -15.32 -10.05
C ALA A 231 7.34 -15.10 -9.48
N LEU A 232 6.81 -16.07 -8.73
CA LEU A 232 5.52 -15.94 -8.04
C LEU A 232 5.52 -14.80 -7.02
N SER A 233 6.58 -14.67 -6.22
CA SER A 233 6.75 -13.60 -5.22
C SER A 233 6.86 -12.20 -5.86
N SER A 234 7.58 -12.10 -6.97
CA SER A 234 7.67 -10.86 -7.75
C SER A 234 6.32 -10.48 -8.37
N GLY A 235 5.59 -11.48 -8.88
CA GLY A 235 4.23 -11.31 -9.40
C GLY A 235 3.24 -10.87 -8.32
N SER A 236 3.23 -11.55 -7.16
CA SER A 236 2.35 -11.24 -6.04
C SER A 236 2.63 -9.86 -5.44
N SER A 237 3.89 -9.43 -5.39
CA SER A 237 4.26 -8.05 -5.01
C SER A 237 3.69 -6.99 -5.96
N THR A 238 3.54 -7.32 -7.24
CA THR A 238 2.92 -6.44 -8.23
C THR A 238 1.41 -6.42 -8.09
N THR A 239 0.78 -7.59 -7.96
CA THR A 239 -0.67 -7.70 -7.71
C THR A 239 -1.09 -7.01 -6.41
N LEU A 240 -0.32 -7.17 -5.33
CA LEU A 240 -0.59 -6.52 -4.05
C LEU A 240 -0.59 -4.99 -4.18
N ARG A 241 0.35 -4.42 -4.95
CA ARG A 241 0.37 -2.97 -5.22
C ARG A 241 -0.89 -2.51 -5.95
N SER A 242 -1.35 -3.25 -6.96
CA SER A 242 -2.61 -2.95 -7.65
C SER A 242 -3.83 -3.02 -6.72
N VAL A 243 -3.90 -4.02 -5.83
CA VAL A 243 -4.98 -4.13 -4.83
C VAL A 243 -4.96 -2.96 -3.85
N LEU A 244 -3.78 -2.55 -3.36
CA LEU A 244 -3.64 -1.39 -2.49
C LEU A 244 -4.06 -0.09 -3.18
N GLN A 245 -3.72 0.08 -4.45
CA GLN A 245 -4.12 1.24 -5.24
C GLN A 245 -5.65 1.30 -5.43
N ALA A 246 -6.28 0.16 -5.76
CA ALA A 246 -7.74 0.07 -5.88
C ALA A 246 -8.47 0.40 -4.55
N TYR A 247 -7.88 0.00 -3.42
CA TYR A 247 -8.39 0.36 -2.09
C TYR A 247 -8.29 1.86 -1.79
N GLU A 248 -7.16 2.48 -2.10
CA GLU A 248 -7.00 3.94 -1.96
C GLU A 248 -8.00 4.70 -2.83
N GLN A 249 -8.22 4.23 -4.05
CA GLN A 249 -9.22 4.81 -4.95
C GLN A 249 -10.65 4.64 -4.40
N THR A 250 -10.97 3.46 -3.86
CA THR A 250 -12.26 3.20 -3.19
C THR A 250 -12.47 4.13 -2.00
N ARG A 251 -11.42 4.42 -1.22
CA ARG A 251 -11.48 5.37 -0.10
C ARG A 251 -11.81 6.78 -0.57
N TRP A 252 -11.11 7.26 -1.61
CA TRP A 252 -11.36 8.60 -2.17
C TRP A 252 -12.79 8.71 -2.73
N LEU A 253 -13.25 7.69 -3.45
CA LEU A 253 -14.61 7.64 -3.99
C LEU A 253 -15.67 7.60 -2.88
N ALA A 254 -15.41 6.89 -1.78
CA ALA A 254 -16.30 6.85 -0.61
C ALA A 254 -16.52 8.26 -0.01
N ASP A 255 -15.44 9.00 0.21
CA ASP A 255 -15.50 10.37 0.73
C ASP A 255 -16.25 11.30 -0.25
N LYS A 256 -16.00 11.14 -1.56
CA LYS A 256 -16.68 11.89 -2.61
C LYS A 256 -18.19 11.60 -2.66
N ALA A 257 -18.60 10.33 -2.61
CA ALA A 257 -20.01 9.94 -2.63
C ALA A 257 -20.77 10.52 -1.43
N ASN A 258 -20.17 10.44 -0.24
CA ASN A 258 -20.74 11.01 0.98
C ASN A 258 -20.87 12.54 0.92
N LEU A 259 -19.88 13.24 0.34
CA LEU A 259 -19.94 14.69 0.17
C LEU A 259 -21.05 15.10 -0.82
N LEU A 260 -21.14 14.43 -1.97
CA LEU A 260 -22.17 14.67 -2.98
C LEU A 260 -23.58 14.44 -2.40
N ALA A 261 -23.77 13.36 -1.64
CA ALA A 261 -25.05 13.09 -0.98
C ALA A 261 -25.43 14.19 0.01
N LYS A 262 -24.48 14.69 0.82
CA LYS A 262 -24.69 15.82 1.74
C LYS A 262 -25.00 17.14 1.03
N HIS A 263 -24.54 17.31 -0.21
CA HIS A 263 -24.87 18.48 -1.04
C HIS A 263 -26.14 18.32 -1.89
N GLY A 264 -26.81 17.16 -1.81
CA GLY A 264 -28.04 16.89 -2.55
C GLY A 264 -27.85 16.41 -3.98
N GLU A 265 -26.60 16.12 -4.38
CA GLU A 265 -26.23 15.62 -5.71
C GLU A 265 -26.36 14.09 -5.77
N MET A 266 -27.58 13.59 -5.52
CA MET A 266 -27.85 12.16 -5.34
C MET A 266 -27.56 11.31 -6.58
N ALA A 267 -27.85 11.82 -7.78
CA ALA A 267 -27.58 11.10 -9.02
C ALA A 267 -26.07 10.90 -9.24
N GLU A 268 -25.26 11.90 -8.89
CA GLU A 268 -23.81 11.86 -9.00
C GLU A 268 -23.22 10.98 -7.89
N ALA A 269 -23.75 11.04 -6.67
CA ALA A 269 -23.37 10.13 -5.58
C ALA A 269 -23.59 8.66 -5.97
N LEU A 270 -24.72 8.32 -6.60
CA LEU A 270 -25.00 6.97 -7.09
C LEU A 270 -24.05 6.54 -8.21
N SER A 271 -23.68 7.45 -9.12
CA SER A 271 -22.67 7.18 -10.14
C SER A 271 -21.29 6.90 -9.53
N VAL A 272 -20.91 7.63 -8.48
CA VAL A 272 -19.65 7.38 -7.75
C VAL A 272 -19.67 6.03 -7.04
N ILE A 273 -20.81 5.61 -6.45
CA ILE A 273 -20.97 4.27 -5.88
C ILE A 273 -20.77 3.18 -6.94
N GLN A 274 -21.24 3.38 -8.17
CA GLN A 274 -20.98 2.44 -9.27
C GLN A 274 -19.48 2.33 -9.56
N SER A 275 -18.76 3.46 -9.61
CA SER A 275 -17.30 3.44 -9.76
C SER A 275 -16.60 2.72 -8.60
N MET A 276 -17.06 2.91 -7.36
CA MET A 276 -16.55 2.16 -6.20
C MET A 276 -16.74 0.64 -6.38
N SER A 277 -17.89 0.22 -6.90
CA SER A 277 -18.13 -1.20 -7.17
C SER A 277 -17.15 -1.78 -8.19
N THR A 278 -16.79 -1.01 -9.22
CA THR A 278 -15.78 -1.42 -10.22
C THR A 278 -14.38 -1.56 -9.61
N GLU A 279 -13.97 -0.61 -8.76
CA GLU A 279 -12.69 -0.69 -8.04
C GLU A 279 -12.67 -1.87 -7.06
N LEU A 280 -13.77 -2.12 -6.34
CA LEU A 280 -13.90 -3.29 -5.47
C LEU A 280 -13.76 -4.60 -6.26
N THR A 281 -14.38 -4.72 -7.42
CA THR A 281 -14.20 -5.91 -8.29
C THR A 281 -12.72 -6.11 -8.65
N SER A 282 -12.02 -5.03 -9.01
CA SER A 282 -10.59 -5.10 -9.33
C SER A 282 -9.75 -5.55 -8.13
N ALA A 283 -10.08 -5.08 -6.92
CA ALA A 283 -9.42 -5.51 -5.69
C ALA A 283 -9.69 -7.00 -5.38
N LEU A 284 -10.92 -7.47 -5.55
CA LEU A 284 -11.30 -8.87 -5.34
C LEU A 284 -10.66 -9.82 -6.37
N ASP A 285 -10.52 -9.38 -7.62
CA ASP A 285 -9.81 -10.14 -8.65
C ASP A 285 -8.32 -10.27 -8.31
N GLY A 286 -7.71 -9.19 -7.81
CA GLY A 286 -6.34 -9.22 -7.31
C GLY A 286 -6.16 -10.13 -6.09
N GLU A 287 -7.11 -10.12 -5.14
CA GLU A 287 -7.13 -11.04 -4.01
C GLU A 287 -7.20 -12.50 -4.46
N ALA A 288 -8.07 -12.82 -5.43
CA ALA A 288 -8.20 -14.16 -5.99
C ALA A 288 -6.91 -14.63 -6.70
N GLN A 289 -6.24 -13.73 -7.43
CA GLN A 289 -4.93 -14.01 -8.02
C GLN A 289 -3.87 -14.31 -6.95
N LEU A 290 -3.85 -13.54 -5.86
CA LEU A 290 -2.92 -13.77 -4.74
C LEU A 290 -3.19 -15.08 -4.02
N LEU A 291 -4.47 -15.45 -3.84
CA LEU A 291 -4.84 -16.73 -3.28
C LEU A 291 -4.37 -17.89 -4.18
N SER A 292 -4.57 -17.78 -5.50
CA SER A 292 -4.06 -18.76 -6.46
C SER A 292 -2.54 -18.87 -6.42
N ALA A 293 -1.84 -17.73 -6.36
CA ALA A 293 -0.38 -17.70 -6.26
C ALA A 293 0.11 -18.33 -4.95
N LYS A 294 -0.57 -18.08 -3.83
CA LYS A 294 -0.30 -18.73 -2.54
C LYS A 294 -0.44 -20.24 -2.62
N THR A 295 -1.51 -20.75 -3.24
CA THR A 295 -1.70 -22.20 -3.41
C THR A 295 -0.58 -22.80 -4.25
N LYS A 296 -0.23 -22.18 -5.38
CA LYS A 296 0.89 -22.63 -6.22
C LYS A 296 2.22 -22.63 -5.47
N ALA A 297 2.49 -21.58 -4.70
CA ALA A 297 3.69 -21.46 -3.89
C ALA A 297 3.78 -22.63 -2.87
N HIS A 298 2.65 -22.97 -2.24
CA HIS A 298 2.56 -24.12 -1.34
C HIS A 298 2.75 -25.45 -2.07
N ASP A 299 2.16 -25.63 -3.24
CA ASP A 299 2.31 -26.82 -4.07
C ASP A 299 3.76 -27.02 -4.50
N ILE A 300 4.47 -25.96 -4.91
CA ILE A 300 5.91 -26.00 -5.25
C ILE A 300 6.71 -26.46 -4.03
N SER A 301 6.46 -25.86 -2.87
CA SER A 301 7.13 -26.24 -1.62
C SER A 301 6.90 -27.71 -1.25
N THR A 302 5.72 -28.25 -1.58
CA THR A 302 5.35 -29.65 -1.29
C THR A 302 5.90 -30.62 -2.34
N GLN A 303 5.82 -30.29 -3.63
CA GLN A 303 6.33 -31.13 -4.74
C GLN A 303 7.84 -31.34 -4.66
N VAL A 304 8.57 -30.30 -4.28
CA VAL A 304 10.02 -30.38 -4.06
C VAL A 304 10.35 -31.28 -2.87
N HIS A 305 9.34 -31.71 -2.07
CA HIS A 305 9.53 -32.46 -0.83
C HIS A 305 10.67 -31.84 -0.04
N LEU A 306 10.55 -30.54 0.30
CA LEU A 306 11.64 -29.78 0.93
C LEU A 306 12.28 -30.57 2.08
N ASN A 307 11.44 -31.25 2.88
CA ASN A 307 11.88 -32.11 3.98
C ASN A 307 12.71 -33.33 3.54
N ASP A 308 12.38 -33.95 2.39
CA ASP A 308 13.11 -35.09 1.86
C ASP A 308 14.45 -34.65 1.23
N ILE A 309 14.49 -33.51 0.53
CA ILE A 309 15.75 -32.97 0.01
C ILE A 309 16.64 -32.50 1.16
N VAL A 310 16.10 -31.84 2.18
CA VAL A 310 16.82 -31.48 3.41
C VAL A 310 17.39 -32.74 4.08
N SER A 311 16.56 -33.78 4.26
CA SER A 311 16.98 -35.04 4.90
C SER A 311 18.03 -35.78 4.07
N SER A 312 17.85 -35.83 2.75
CA SER A 312 18.80 -36.42 1.79
C SER A 312 20.13 -35.68 1.82
N HIS A 313 20.10 -34.34 1.76
CA HIS A 313 21.29 -33.49 1.78
C HIS A 313 22.04 -33.62 3.11
N LYS A 314 21.35 -33.57 4.25
CA LYS A 314 21.94 -33.81 5.58
C LYS A 314 22.63 -35.17 5.65
N LYS A 315 21.96 -36.23 5.20
CA LYS A 315 22.52 -37.59 5.17
C LYS A 315 23.78 -37.67 4.30
N VAL A 316 23.81 -36.96 3.18
CA VAL A 316 24.99 -36.88 2.29
C VAL A 316 26.15 -36.15 3.00
N ILE A 317 25.88 -35.06 3.72
CA ILE A 317 26.89 -34.33 4.49
C ILE A 317 27.46 -35.18 5.63
N ASP A 318 26.61 -35.87 6.39
CA ASP A 318 27.03 -36.77 7.47
C ASP A 318 27.95 -37.89 6.95
N GLN A 319 27.64 -38.45 5.78
CA GLN A 319 28.48 -39.46 5.12
C GLN A 319 29.84 -38.90 4.70
N LEU A 320 29.90 -37.64 4.25
CA LEU A 320 31.14 -36.97 3.87
C LEU A 320 32.01 -36.66 5.09
N GLN A 321 31.41 -36.21 6.18
CA GLN A 321 32.10 -35.99 7.45
C GLN A 321 32.69 -37.30 8.01
N ALA A 322 31.90 -38.39 7.97
CA ALA A 322 32.37 -39.71 8.39
C ALA A 322 33.51 -40.26 7.51
N ALA A 323 33.48 -40.00 6.20
CA ALA A 323 34.55 -40.40 5.27
C ALA A 323 35.84 -39.60 5.49
N ALA A 324 35.73 -38.31 5.82
CA ALA A 324 36.87 -37.44 6.14
C ALA A 324 37.55 -37.84 7.48
N ALA A 325 36.80 -38.38 8.44
CA ALA A 325 37.30 -38.80 9.74
C ALA A 325 38.08 -40.14 9.77
N ARG A 326 38.19 -40.86 8.64
CA ARG A 326 38.96 -42.13 8.60
C ARG A 326 40.48 -41.88 8.56
N PRO A 327 41.27 -42.43 9.51
CA PRO A 327 42.70 -42.16 9.59
C PRO A 327 43.49 -42.78 8.43
N SER A 328 44.44 -42.02 7.91
CA SER A 328 45.48 -42.51 6.98
C SER A 328 46.58 -43.24 7.77
N ARG A 329 47.12 -44.32 7.19
CA ARG A 329 48.23 -45.12 7.74
C ARG A 329 49.42 -44.23 8.15
N PRO A 330 50.11 -44.50 9.28
CA PRO A 330 51.05 -43.55 9.87
C PRO A 330 52.43 -43.60 9.21
N ASP A 331 53.00 -42.42 8.96
CA ASP A 331 54.44 -42.17 8.85
C ASP A 331 54.88 -41.33 10.08
N PRO A 332 56.10 -41.53 10.62
CA PRO A 332 56.48 -40.99 11.92
C PRO A 332 57.10 -39.58 11.86
N GLN A 333 56.85 -38.80 12.92
CA GLN A 333 57.43 -37.50 13.30
C GLN A 333 56.85 -36.22 12.68
N SER A 334 55.88 -35.61 13.36
CA SER A 334 56.15 -34.51 14.28
C SER A 334 54.87 -34.13 15.03
N SER A 335 54.92 -34.21 16.35
CA SER A 335 53.83 -33.93 17.26
C SER A 335 53.82 -32.45 17.62
N GLN A 336 52.94 -31.67 17.00
CA GLN A 336 52.31 -30.52 17.65
C GLN A 336 50.82 -30.54 17.30
N GLY A 337 50.00 -30.43 18.34
CA GLY A 337 48.58 -30.75 18.32
C GLY A 337 47.78 -29.89 17.35
N THR A 338 47.17 -30.55 16.37
CA THR A 338 46.14 -29.95 15.53
C THR A 338 44.89 -29.76 16.38
N LEU A 339 44.62 -28.52 16.81
CA LEU A 339 43.33 -28.14 17.35
C LEU A 339 42.31 -27.97 16.20
N PRO A 340 41.02 -28.26 16.43
CA PRO A 340 39.99 -28.07 15.42
C PRO A 340 39.68 -26.57 15.34
N ASN A 341 39.73 -25.98 14.13
CA ASN A 341 38.82 -24.94 13.62
C ASN A 341 39.48 -24.11 12.51
N THR A 342 38.73 -23.87 11.44
CA THR A 342 39.13 -23.13 10.24
C THR A 342 38.23 -21.90 10.15
N VAL A 343 38.84 -20.71 10.14
CA VAL A 343 38.18 -19.49 9.64
C VAL A 343 37.51 -19.76 8.29
N THR A 344 36.41 -19.07 8.00
CA THR A 344 35.59 -19.30 6.81
C THR A 344 36.05 -18.48 5.61
N LEU A 345 36.86 -17.43 5.83
CA LEU A 345 37.46 -16.64 4.76
C LEU A 345 38.33 -17.52 3.86
N ARG A 346 38.25 -17.29 2.53
CA ARG A 346 39.04 -18.04 1.55
C ARG A 346 40.53 -17.72 1.64
N ASN A 347 40.86 -16.43 1.81
CA ASN A 347 42.23 -15.94 1.93
C ASN A 347 42.36 -15.01 3.15
N PRO A 348 42.32 -15.56 4.37
CA PRO A 348 42.28 -14.77 5.60
C PRO A 348 43.57 -13.96 5.77
N LYS A 349 43.42 -12.64 5.89
CA LYS A 349 44.50 -11.74 6.30
C LYS A 349 44.23 -11.32 7.75
N ALA A 350 45.17 -11.59 8.65
CA ALA A 350 45.05 -11.17 10.03
C ALA A 350 45.13 -9.64 10.14
N ILE A 351 44.12 -9.03 10.75
CA ILE A 351 44.22 -7.68 11.31
C ILE A 351 44.97 -7.79 12.65
N VAL A 352 44.58 -8.77 13.45
CA VAL A 352 45.20 -9.11 14.72
C VAL A 352 44.93 -10.59 15.06
N GLY A 353 45.81 -11.22 15.84
CA GLY A 353 45.72 -12.64 16.21
C GLY A 353 46.45 -13.54 15.22
N SER A 354 46.18 -14.85 15.28
CA SER A 354 46.79 -15.82 14.36
C SER A 354 46.05 -17.15 14.38
N LEU A 355 45.92 -17.78 13.20
CA LEU A 355 45.37 -19.13 13.05
C LEU A 355 46.26 -20.22 13.66
N SER A 356 47.55 -19.94 13.83
CA SER A 356 48.49 -20.85 14.50
C SER A 356 48.60 -20.63 16.01
N GLY A 357 47.79 -19.71 16.56
CA GLY A 357 47.88 -19.28 17.96
C GLY A 357 48.23 -17.80 18.07
N ALA A 358 47.33 -17.00 18.66
CA ALA A 358 47.54 -15.58 18.86
C ALA A 358 48.82 -15.32 19.69
N PRO A 359 49.65 -14.33 19.31
CA PRO A 359 50.94 -14.10 19.96
C PRO A 359 50.83 -13.53 21.38
N GLU A 360 49.72 -12.84 21.67
CA GLU A 360 49.44 -12.20 22.95
C GLU A 360 47.93 -12.25 23.26
N ASP A 361 47.59 -11.95 24.52
CA ASP A 361 46.21 -11.67 24.90
C ASP A 361 45.86 -10.25 24.45
N ILE A 362 44.70 -10.10 23.83
CA ILE A 362 44.15 -8.81 23.43
C ILE A 362 42.76 -8.69 24.02
N ASP A 363 42.58 -7.59 24.72
CA ASP A 363 41.41 -7.18 25.48
C ASP A 363 41.37 -5.65 25.41
N ASP A 364 40.23 -5.08 25.03
CA ASP A 364 39.98 -3.65 24.91
C ASP A 364 40.95 -2.88 23.98
N LYS A 365 41.21 -3.39 22.78
CA LYS A 365 42.09 -2.74 21.79
C LYS A 365 41.40 -2.43 20.47
N ALA A 366 41.75 -1.29 19.88
CA ALA A 366 41.31 -0.88 18.55
C ALA A 366 42.41 -1.04 17.48
N PHE A 367 42.00 -1.34 16.25
CA PHE A 367 42.85 -1.60 15.10
C PHE A 367 42.33 -0.87 13.87
N THR A 368 43.22 -0.25 13.10
CA THR A 368 42.86 0.42 11.86
C THR A 368 43.03 -0.51 10.66
N LEU A 369 42.03 -0.56 9.79
CA LEU A 369 42.07 -1.27 8.52
C LEU A 369 41.86 -0.27 7.36
N ASN A 370 42.84 -0.20 6.47
CA ASN A 370 42.75 0.57 5.23
C ASN A 370 42.27 -0.34 4.09
N LEU A 371 41.19 0.08 3.41
CA LEU A 371 40.54 -0.68 2.37
C LEU A 371 40.91 -0.18 0.97
N PRO A 372 40.97 -1.07 -0.03
CA PRO A 372 41.20 -0.68 -1.41
C PRO A 372 39.97 -0.03 -2.09
N PHE A 373 38.84 0.11 -1.38
CA PHE A 373 37.62 0.79 -1.81
C PHE A 373 36.82 1.26 -0.61
N PRO A 374 36.00 2.32 -0.78
CA PRO A 374 35.12 2.77 0.28
C PRO A 374 33.93 1.83 0.47
N ILE A 375 33.55 1.61 1.72
CA ILE A 375 32.26 1.03 2.10
C ILE A 375 31.35 2.13 2.63
N SER A 376 30.03 1.93 2.54
CA SER A 376 29.06 2.96 2.93
C SER A 376 28.02 2.46 3.93
N ILE A 377 27.72 3.27 4.94
CA ILE A 377 26.55 3.16 5.82
C ILE A 377 25.94 4.56 6.01
N TYR A 378 24.61 4.65 6.07
CA TYR A 378 23.91 5.94 6.25
C TYR A 378 24.33 7.03 5.23
N GLY A 379 24.57 6.65 3.99
CA GLY A 379 25.05 7.55 2.92
C GLY A 379 26.51 7.99 3.08
N HIS A 380 27.15 7.69 4.20
CA HIS A 380 28.54 8.04 4.48
C HIS A 380 29.48 6.93 4.04
N SER A 381 30.55 7.30 3.33
CA SER A 381 31.47 6.34 2.72
C SER A 381 32.89 6.53 3.24
N SER A 382 33.55 5.44 3.63
CA SER A 382 34.93 5.46 4.11
C SER A 382 35.73 4.26 3.63
N SER A 383 37.02 4.48 3.35
CA SER A 383 38.01 3.43 3.09
C SER A 383 38.93 3.19 4.29
N VAL A 384 38.64 3.83 5.43
CA VAL A 384 39.36 3.64 6.69
C VAL A 384 38.36 3.13 7.72
N LEU A 385 38.63 1.96 8.29
CA LEU A 385 37.84 1.39 9.36
C LEU A 385 38.65 1.33 10.65
N SER A 386 37.99 1.55 11.78
CA SER A 386 38.50 1.21 13.11
C SER A 386 37.69 0.06 13.68
N LEU A 387 38.34 -1.07 13.91
CA LEU A 387 37.76 -2.26 14.52
C LEU A 387 38.21 -2.38 15.95
N ASN A 388 37.48 -3.08 16.80
CA ASN A 388 38.00 -3.53 18.10
C ASN A 388 37.66 -4.99 18.35
N ASP A 389 38.39 -5.60 19.28
CA ASP A 389 38.19 -6.97 19.73
C ASP A 389 36.79 -7.23 20.31
N ASN A 390 36.20 -6.23 20.95
CA ASN A 390 34.82 -6.24 21.47
C ASN A 390 33.71 -6.26 20.39
N GLY A 391 34.06 -6.41 19.10
CA GLY A 391 33.09 -6.64 18.04
C GLY A 391 32.39 -5.39 17.51
N MET A 392 33.05 -4.22 17.61
CA MET A 392 32.61 -2.97 16.95
C MET A 392 33.41 -2.71 15.67
N VAL A 393 32.75 -2.11 14.67
CA VAL A 393 33.39 -1.60 13.45
C VAL A 393 32.93 -0.16 13.23
N CYS A 394 33.86 0.78 13.28
CA CYS A 394 33.62 2.21 13.11
C CYS A 394 34.19 2.68 11.77
N LEU A 395 33.47 3.55 11.05
CA LEU A 395 34.04 4.24 9.89
C LEU A 395 34.90 5.44 10.36
N ASP A 396 35.95 5.72 9.61
CA ASP A 396 36.93 6.82 9.75
C ASP A 396 37.85 6.75 10.97
N GLN A 397 37.30 6.56 12.17
CA GLN A 397 38.02 6.71 13.41
C GLN A 397 37.55 5.75 14.50
N ALA A 398 38.44 5.50 15.47
CA ALA A 398 38.11 4.78 16.69
C ALA A 398 37.13 5.60 17.56
N PRO A 399 36.40 4.94 18.49
CA PRO A 399 35.75 5.63 19.60
C PRO A 399 36.72 6.58 20.31
N SER A 400 36.22 7.75 20.75
CA SER A 400 37.00 8.72 21.52
C SER A 400 37.16 8.29 22.99
N SER A 401 36.24 7.45 23.48
CA SER A 401 36.37 6.78 24.78
C SER A 401 37.29 5.56 24.66
N SER A 402 38.00 5.24 25.74
CA SER A 402 38.74 3.98 25.84
C SER A 402 37.80 2.80 25.63
N ILE A 403 38.22 1.79 24.85
CA ILE A 403 37.40 0.60 24.61
C ILE A 403 37.02 -0.09 25.93
N ALA A 404 37.91 -0.07 26.92
CA ALA A 404 37.68 -0.62 28.26
C ALA A 404 36.60 0.11 29.07
N ASP A 405 36.37 1.40 28.79
CA ASP A 405 35.41 2.22 29.54
C ASP A 405 34.00 2.17 28.92
N VAL A 406 33.89 1.73 27.66
CA VAL A 406 32.60 1.67 26.95
C VAL A 406 31.90 0.36 27.30
N ARG A 407 30.99 0.41 28.28
CA ARG A 407 30.17 -0.74 28.71
C ARG A 407 29.43 -1.36 27.52
N THR A 408 29.64 -2.66 27.28
CA THR A 408 28.95 -3.47 26.26
C THR A 408 27.47 -3.75 26.61
N GLY A 409 26.67 -4.26 25.68
CA GLY A 409 25.27 -4.60 25.95
C GLY A 409 24.38 -3.37 26.21
N GLN A 410 24.65 -2.25 25.54
CA GLN A 410 23.82 -1.05 25.60
C GLN A 410 22.68 -1.11 24.60
N GLN A 411 21.59 -0.39 24.90
CA GLN A 411 20.58 -0.11 23.89
C GLN A 411 21.11 0.93 22.91
N LEU A 412 20.85 0.71 21.62
CA LEU A 412 21.12 1.70 20.59
C LEU A 412 19.92 2.67 20.48
N PRO A 413 20.14 3.98 20.31
CA PRO A 413 21.45 4.59 20.14
C PRO A 413 22.24 4.80 21.43
N PHE A 414 23.55 4.50 21.40
CA PHE A 414 24.49 4.80 22.47
C PHE A 414 25.56 5.78 21.98
N ARG A 415 25.72 6.91 22.67
CA ARG A 415 26.48 8.07 22.17
C ARG A 415 27.72 8.44 22.98
N ALA A 416 28.00 7.74 24.08
CA ALA A 416 29.07 8.12 24.99
C ALA A 416 30.46 7.79 24.42
N GLY A 417 30.96 8.68 23.55
CA GLY A 417 32.29 8.61 22.94
C GLY A 417 32.47 7.51 21.90
N LEU A 418 31.38 7.05 21.27
CA LEU A 418 31.42 6.20 20.08
C LEU A 418 31.61 7.05 18.81
N ALA A 419 32.20 6.43 17.78
CA ALA A 419 32.28 7.07 16.47
C ALA A 419 30.87 7.28 15.87
N PRO A 420 30.67 8.33 15.05
CA PRO A 420 29.34 8.65 14.52
C PRO A 420 28.70 7.51 13.70
N TYR A 421 29.52 6.80 12.92
CA TYR A 421 29.10 5.72 12.03
C TYR A 421 29.68 4.40 12.55
N THR A 422 28.90 3.70 13.38
CA THR A 422 29.35 2.50 14.07
C THR A 422 28.42 1.32 13.81
N LEU A 423 29.02 0.18 13.49
CA LEU A 423 28.39 -1.12 13.40
C LEU A 423 28.70 -1.92 14.66
N PHE A 424 27.71 -2.65 15.14
CA PHE A 424 27.79 -3.58 16.25
C PHE A 424 27.37 -4.97 15.74
N PRO A 425 28.25 -5.70 15.02
CA PRO A 425 27.97 -7.08 14.64
C PRO A 425 27.71 -7.97 15.85
N LEU A 426 28.51 -7.84 16.91
CA LEU A 426 28.22 -8.44 18.21
C LEU A 426 29.05 -7.68 19.24
N TRP A 427 28.51 -6.56 19.74
CA TRP A 427 29.24 -5.75 20.68
C TRP A 427 29.13 -6.31 22.10
N LYS A 428 30.24 -6.86 22.56
CA LYS A 428 30.37 -7.65 23.79
C LYS A 428 31.79 -7.59 24.33
N ASP A 429 31.96 -7.91 25.60
CA ASP A 429 33.25 -8.07 26.28
C ASP A 429 33.97 -9.35 25.78
N LEU A 430 34.70 -9.21 24.67
CA LEU A 430 35.34 -10.28 23.91
C LEU A 430 36.87 -10.15 24.00
N LYS A 431 37.54 -11.30 23.91
CA LYS A 431 38.98 -11.41 24.09
C LYS A 431 39.59 -12.37 23.06
N ILE A 432 40.74 -11.97 22.51
CA ILE A 432 41.65 -12.88 21.79
C ILE A 432 42.63 -13.45 22.81
N THR A 433 42.67 -14.76 22.93
CA THR A 433 43.50 -15.44 23.93
C THR A 433 44.81 -15.89 23.33
N LYS A 434 45.91 -15.60 24.02
CA LYS A 434 47.25 -16.05 23.62
C LYS A 434 47.31 -17.56 23.41
N GLY A 435 47.96 -17.99 22.33
CA GLY A 435 48.18 -19.40 22.00
C GLY A 435 46.95 -20.14 21.46
N LYS A 436 45.78 -19.50 21.40
CA LYS A 436 44.59 -20.05 20.74
C LYS A 436 44.46 -19.49 19.33
N PRO A 437 43.83 -20.20 18.37
CA PRO A 437 43.70 -19.78 16.98
C PRO A 437 42.70 -18.61 16.80
N HIS A 438 42.77 -17.60 17.65
CA HIS A 438 41.84 -16.48 17.74
C HIS A 438 42.38 -15.28 16.95
N GLY A 439 41.48 -14.44 16.47
CA GLY A 439 41.83 -13.20 15.82
C GLY A 439 40.67 -12.49 15.14
N ILE A 440 41.00 -11.35 14.56
CA ILE A 440 40.15 -10.62 13.62
C ILE A 440 40.85 -10.71 12.27
N TYR A 441 40.14 -11.23 11.28
CA TYR A 441 40.65 -11.47 9.95
C TYR A 441 39.81 -10.70 8.93
N TYR A 442 40.38 -10.43 7.76
CA TYR A 442 39.61 -9.91 6.64
C TYR A 442 40.03 -10.54 5.33
N ASP A 443 39.12 -10.52 4.36
CA ASP A 443 39.39 -10.85 2.97
C ASP A 443 38.66 -9.86 2.06
N VAL A 444 39.25 -9.60 0.90
CA VAL A 444 38.63 -8.83 -0.19
C VAL A 444 38.59 -9.72 -1.41
N GLU A 445 37.39 -10.18 -1.73
CA GLU A 445 37.14 -11.04 -2.88
C GLU A 445 36.72 -10.21 -4.10
N SER A 446 36.88 -10.81 -5.29
CA SER A 446 36.55 -10.21 -6.59
C SER A 446 37.38 -8.97 -6.94
N THR A 447 37.04 -8.31 -8.04
CA THR A 447 37.70 -7.10 -8.54
C THR A 447 36.71 -5.96 -8.68
N ALA A 448 37.20 -4.73 -8.71
CA ALA A 448 36.36 -3.55 -8.89
C ALA A 448 35.51 -3.68 -10.17
N PRO A 449 34.25 -3.22 -10.18
CA PRO A 449 33.52 -2.54 -9.10
C PRO A 449 32.66 -3.48 -8.23
N ASN A 450 32.93 -4.78 -8.22
CA ASN A 450 32.10 -5.79 -7.55
C ASN A 450 32.84 -6.50 -6.40
N ARG A 451 33.71 -5.78 -5.67
CA ARG A 451 34.45 -6.36 -4.55
C ARG A 451 33.53 -6.66 -3.37
N THR A 452 33.87 -7.71 -2.62
CA THR A 452 33.23 -8.03 -1.34
C THR A 452 34.29 -7.99 -0.25
N LEU A 453 34.07 -7.15 0.77
CA LEU A 453 34.87 -7.15 1.99
C LEU A 453 34.17 -8.02 3.03
N SER A 454 34.88 -9.01 3.55
CA SER A 454 34.43 -9.83 4.68
C SER A 454 35.41 -9.67 5.83
N ILE A 455 34.92 -9.28 7.00
CA ILE A 455 35.68 -9.21 8.25
C ILE A 455 35.17 -10.33 9.15
N GLU A 456 36.05 -11.17 9.65
CA GLU A 456 35.71 -12.34 10.46
C GLU A 456 36.31 -12.23 11.85
N TYR A 457 35.45 -12.35 12.85
CA TYR A 457 35.83 -12.46 14.26
C TYR A 457 35.83 -13.93 14.64
N TYR A 458 36.93 -14.37 15.22
CA TYR A 458 37.04 -15.68 15.84
C TYR A 458 37.71 -15.53 17.21
N VAL A 459 36.90 -15.37 18.24
CA VAL A 459 37.32 -14.89 19.57
C VAL A 459 36.58 -15.62 20.68
N THR A 460 36.89 -15.29 21.93
CA THR A 460 36.19 -15.80 23.12
C THR A 460 35.62 -14.67 23.96
N ARG A 461 34.81 -14.98 24.97
CA ARG A 461 34.39 -13.99 25.98
C ARG A 461 35.48 -13.75 27.02
N TYR A 462 35.63 -12.50 27.44
CA TYR A 462 36.51 -12.15 28.56
C TYR A 462 36.16 -12.96 29.81
N LYS A 463 37.19 -13.47 30.51
CA LYS A 463 37.09 -14.41 31.66
C LYS A 463 36.35 -15.74 31.42
N LEU A 464 35.83 -15.98 30.21
CA LEU A 464 35.08 -17.18 29.85
C LEU A 464 35.60 -17.75 28.53
N GLU A 465 36.87 -18.15 28.53
CA GLU A 465 37.57 -18.58 27.31
C GLU A 465 37.11 -19.93 26.72
N SER A 466 36.11 -20.56 27.33
CA SER A 466 35.38 -21.72 26.78
C SER A 466 34.16 -21.31 25.96
N GLN A 467 33.76 -20.03 26.00
CA GLN A 467 32.69 -19.47 25.19
C GLN A 467 33.27 -18.83 23.94
N TYR A 468 33.09 -19.50 22.80
CA TYR A 468 33.57 -19.06 21.51
C TYR A 468 32.53 -18.20 20.79
N PHE A 469 33.04 -17.23 20.04
CA PHE A 469 32.28 -16.30 19.23
C PHE A 469 32.91 -16.24 17.85
N HIS A 470 32.12 -16.60 16.85
CA HIS A 470 32.51 -16.69 15.47
C HIS A 470 31.44 -16.04 14.61
N PHE A 471 31.77 -14.89 14.03
CA PHE A 471 30.84 -14.11 13.21
C PHE A 471 31.57 -13.26 12.17
N LEU A 472 30.85 -12.87 11.12
CA LEU A 472 31.36 -12.06 10.01
C LEU A 472 30.56 -10.78 9.85
N VAL A 473 31.25 -9.77 9.32
CA VAL A 473 30.72 -8.51 8.81
C VAL A 473 31.03 -8.44 7.33
N ILE A 474 30.01 -8.32 6.48
CA ILE A 474 30.18 -8.41 5.02
C ILE A 474 29.62 -7.14 4.35
N PHE A 475 30.45 -6.52 3.51
CA PHE A 475 30.11 -5.38 2.68
C PHE A 475 30.32 -5.71 1.20
N HIS A 476 29.43 -5.20 0.34
CA HIS A 476 29.55 -5.36 -1.10
C HIS A 476 29.72 -3.98 -1.75
N GLU A 477 30.78 -3.80 -2.54
CA GLU A 477 31.07 -2.55 -3.26
C GLU A 477 29.90 -2.14 -4.16
N ALA A 478 29.28 -3.11 -4.84
CA ALA A 478 28.13 -2.89 -5.72
C ALA A 478 26.80 -2.62 -4.98
N ARG A 479 26.78 -2.67 -3.64
CA ARG A 479 25.59 -2.42 -2.80
C ARG A 479 25.93 -1.49 -1.64
N PRO A 480 26.13 -0.19 -1.89
CA PRO A 480 26.38 0.77 -0.82
C PRO A 480 25.20 0.83 0.16
N ASN A 481 25.47 1.15 1.43
CA ASN A 481 24.49 1.23 2.52
C ASN A 481 23.82 -0.09 2.91
N PHE A 482 24.40 -1.22 2.48
CA PHE A 482 23.95 -2.55 2.89
C PHE A 482 25.10 -3.30 3.55
N VAL A 483 24.83 -3.87 4.72
CA VAL A 483 25.78 -4.69 5.48
C VAL A 483 25.10 -5.96 5.94
N THR A 484 25.83 -7.07 5.92
CA THR A 484 25.37 -8.36 6.46
C THR A 484 26.20 -8.73 7.69
N PHE A 485 25.53 -9.10 8.77
CA PHE A 485 26.14 -9.81 9.89
C PHE A 485 25.79 -11.30 9.77
N ARG A 486 26.79 -12.17 9.85
CA ARG A 486 26.61 -13.63 9.77
C ARG A 486 27.21 -14.26 11.01
N TYR A 487 26.47 -15.11 11.70
CA TYR A 487 26.93 -15.80 12.90
C TYR A 487 27.14 -17.28 12.60
N HIS A 488 28.25 -17.85 13.07
CA HIS A 488 28.59 -19.26 12.94
C HIS A 488 28.49 -19.98 14.28
N ASP A 489 29.14 -19.44 15.31
CA ASP A 489 29.04 -19.93 16.68
C ASP A 489 28.95 -18.74 17.63
N VAL A 490 27.90 -18.69 18.43
CA VAL A 490 27.67 -17.65 19.44
C VAL A 490 27.20 -18.39 20.68
N LYS A 491 28.17 -18.84 21.49
CA LYS A 491 27.94 -19.90 22.49
C LYS A 491 26.81 -19.63 23.48
N ASP A 492 26.54 -18.36 23.79
CA ASP A 492 25.52 -17.95 24.76
C ASP A 492 24.32 -17.24 24.13
N GLU A 493 24.03 -17.55 22.86
CA GLU A 493 22.83 -17.07 22.15
C GLU A 493 22.71 -15.52 22.15
N GLY A 494 23.84 -14.81 22.18
CA GLY A 494 23.90 -13.35 22.12
C GLY A 494 23.58 -12.65 23.44
N ALA A 495 23.51 -13.38 24.57
CA ALA A 495 23.26 -12.79 25.88
C ALA A 495 24.23 -11.63 26.19
N GLU A 496 23.72 -10.52 26.72
CA GLU A 496 24.51 -9.33 27.10
C GLU A 496 25.30 -8.68 25.92
N GLY A 497 25.01 -9.07 24.68
CA GLY A 497 25.56 -8.44 23.48
C GLY A 497 24.61 -7.40 22.87
N THR A 498 25.17 -6.42 22.17
CA THR A 498 24.40 -5.48 21.35
C THR A 498 24.63 -5.77 19.87
N VAL A 499 23.55 -5.89 19.10
CA VAL A 499 23.59 -6.03 17.64
C VAL A 499 22.90 -4.85 16.99
N GLY A 500 23.52 -4.26 15.96
CA GLY A 500 22.88 -3.22 15.17
C GLY A 500 23.86 -2.32 14.42
N VAL A 501 23.34 -1.22 13.88
CA VAL A 501 24.12 -0.19 13.18
C VAL A 501 23.57 1.17 13.61
N GLN A 502 24.46 2.16 13.73
CA GLN A 502 24.12 3.49 14.21
C GLN A 502 24.83 4.55 13.36
N GLY A 503 24.07 5.54 12.90
CA GLY A 503 24.56 6.76 12.25
C GLY A 503 24.66 7.94 13.22
N PRO A 504 25.00 9.16 12.74
CA PRO A 504 25.12 10.36 13.56
C PRO A 504 23.78 10.76 14.23
N GLU A 505 23.83 11.75 15.12
CA GLU A 505 22.63 12.25 15.81
C GLU A 505 21.58 12.76 14.81
N GLY A 506 20.33 12.30 14.94
CA GLY A 506 19.20 12.76 14.12
C GLY A 506 18.77 11.86 12.95
N GLU A 507 19.48 10.76 12.65
CA GLU A 507 19.07 9.79 11.62
C GLU A 507 18.42 8.52 12.21
N PHE A 508 17.29 8.09 11.63
CA PHE A 508 16.44 7.00 12.10
C PHE A 508 17.13 5.62 12.11
N TYR A 509 16.79 4.81 13.12
CA TYR A 509 17.49 3.59 13.51
C TYR A 509 16.81 2.31 13.00
N SER A 510 17.60 1.36 12.50
CA SER A 510 17.20 -0.04 12.34
C SER A 510 17.91 -0.86 13.43
N ALA A 511 17.24 -1.08 14.56
CA ALA A 511 17.58 -2.17 15.46
C ALA A 511 16.96 -3.45 14.89
N VAL A 512 17.78 -4.33 14.31
CA VAL A 512 17.34 -5.69 13.99
C VAL A 512 17.54 -6.52 15.25
N TYR A 513 16.43 -6.85 15.91
CA TYR A 513 16.41 -7.98 16.84
C TYR A 513 16.71 -9.25 16.04
N ALA A 514 17.90 -9.82 16.20
CA ALA A 514 18.21 -11.12 15.66
C ALA A 514 17.46 -12.18 16.48
N ASN A 515 16.38 -12.73 15.92
CA ASN A 515 15.97 -14.07 16.31
C ASN A 515 17.07 -15.01 15.82
N LEU A 516 17.86 -15.54 16.74
CA LEU A 516 18.72 -16.68 16.48
C LEU A 516 17.82 -17.90 16.26
N ASP A 517 17.31 -18.05 15.05
CA ASP A 517 16.64 -19.28 14.64
C ASP A 517 17.68 -20.41 14.66
N ARG A 518 17.41 -21.41 15.50
CA ARG A 518 18.15 -22.67 15.54
C ARG A 518 18.04 -23.36 14.19
N SER A 519 19.20 -23.72 13.61
CA SER A 519 19.31 -24.77 12.59
C SER A 519 19.17 -26.16 13.20
#